data_AF-A0A497A101-F1
#
_entry.id   AF-A0A497A101-F1
#
_cell.length_a   1.000
_cell.length_b   1.000
_cell.length_c   1.000
_cell.angle_alpha   90.00
_cell.angle_beta   90.00
_cell.angle_gamma   90.00
#
_symmetry.space_group_name_H-M   'P 1'
#
loop_
_entity.id
_entity.type
_entity.pdbx_description
1 polymer ?
#
loop_
_entity_poly.entity_id
_entity_poly.type
_entity_poly.pdbx_seq_one_letter_code
_entity_poly.pdbx_strand_id
1 'polypeptide(L)' 'PLTPRETEVLCLLAQGLDNETIAQRLVVTKRTVQNHVSNIYGKLGVASRTEAALYAIRHGLVQVSPAGDERDEPRD' A
#
# COMPACT_ATOMS: atom_id res chain seq x y z
N PRO A 1 7.98 -1.27 15.72
CA PRO A 1 8.02 -0.18 14.71
C PRO A 1 8.21 -0.77 13.30
N LEU A 2 7.66 -0.13 12.28
CA LEU A 2 7.87 -0.54 10.88
C LEU A 2 9.23 -0.05 10.38
N THR A 3 9.88 -0.86 9.55
CA THR A 3 11.08 -0.44 8.81
C THR A 3 10.70 0.49 7.65
N PRO A 4 11.64 1.27 7.08
CA PRO A 4 11.33 2.12 5.92
C PRO A 4 10.69 1.36 4.76
N ARG A 5 11.18 0.15 4.47
CA ARG A 5 10.64 -0.71 3.40
C ARG A 5 9.24 -1.23 3.71
N GLU A 6 8.97 -1.57 4.98
CA GLU A 6 7.63 -1.98 5.42
C GLU A 6 6.64 -0.82 5.36
N THR A 7 7.07 0.39 5.73
CA THR A 7 6.26 1.61 5.58
C THR A 7 5.93 1.86 4.11
N GLU A 8 6.91 1.75 3.20
CA GLU A 8 6.70 1.91 1.76
C GLU A 8 5.68 0.89 1.21
N VAL A 9 5.82 -0.39 1.59
CA VAL A 9 4.85 -1.44 1.23
C VAL A 9 3.46 -1.13 1.79
N LEU A 10 3.37 -0.72 3.05
CA LEU A 10 2.10 -0.34 3.69
C LEU A 10 1.43 0.83 2.97
N CYS A 11 2.20 1.84 2.55
CA CYS A 11 1.68 2.98 1.79
C CYS A 11 1.09 2.55 0.45
N LEU A 12 1.79 1.70 -0.30
CA LEU A 12 1.30 1.21 -1.58
C LEU A 12 0.08 0.27 -1.42
N LEU A 13 0.05 -0.54 -0.36
CA LEU A 13 -1.11 -1.36 -0.02
C LEU A 13 -2.36 -0.50 0.23
N ALA A 14 -2.20 0.59 0.99
CA ALA A 14 -3.28 1.50 1.33
C ALA A 14 -3.76 2.35 0.13
N GLN A 15 -2.95 2.49 -0.92
CA GLN A 15 -3.36 3.03 -2.22
C GLN A 15 -4.16 2.02 -3.07
N GLY A 16 -4.40 0.80 -2.58
CA GLY A 16 -5.16 -0.23 -3.28
C GLY A 16 -4.34 -1.12 -4.22
N LEU A 17 -3.02 -0.98 -4.25
CA LEU A 17 -2.15 -1.71 -5.18
C LEU A 17 -1.95 -3.18 -4.77
N ASP A 18 -2.10 -4.11 -5.70
CA ASP A 18 -1.86 -5.53 -5.41
C ASP A 18 -0.37 -5.86 -5.21
N ASN A 19 -0.08 -7.05 -4.67
CA ASN A 19 1.31 -7.44 -4.35
C ASN A 19 2.20 -7.54 -5.58
N GLU A 20 1.62 -7.71 -6.76
CA GLU A 20 2.34 -7.84 -8.03
C GLU A 20 2.81 -6.48 -8.52
N THR A 21 1.91 -5.50 -8.52
CA THR A 21 2.21 -4.11 -8.85
C THR A 21 3.19 -3.51 -7.84
N ILE A 22 3.03 -3.82 -6.55
CA ILE A 22 3.99 -3.41 -5.51
C ILE A 22 5.37 -4.01 -5.78
N ALA A 23 5.43 -5.30 -6.12
CA ALA A 23 6.69 -5.99 -6.40
C ALA A 23 7.44 -5.33 -7.57
N GLN A 24 6.71 -4.99 -8.65
CA GLN A 24 7.26 -4.28 -9.80
C GLN A 24 7.79 -2.89 -9.41
N ARG A 25 7.00 -2.09 -8.69
CA ARG A 25 7.41 -0.73 -8.26
C ARG A 25 8.65 -0.75 -7.36
N LEU A 26 8.75 -1.75 -6.48
CA LEU A 26 9.85 -1.85 -5.53
C LEU A 26 11.06 -2.63 -6.06
N VAL A 27 10.97 -3.16 -7.29
CA VAL A 27 11.98 -4.01 -7.93
C VAL A 27 12.35 -5.21 -7.04
N VAL A 28 11.32 -5.92 -6.58
CA VAL A 28 11.43 -7.14 -5.76
C VAL A 28 10.50 -8.23 -6.27
N THR A 29 10.54 -9.42 -5.67
CA THR A 29 9.60 -10.49 -6.02
C THR A 29 8.25 -10.32 -5.29
N LYS A 30 7.17 -10.86 -5.86
CA LYS A 30 5.86 -10.97 -5.20
C LYS A 30 5.95 -11.66 -3.84
N ARG A 31 6.83 -12.67 -3.71
CA ARG A 31 7.07 -13.37 -2.44
C ARG A 31 7.71 -12.47 -1.40
N THR A 32 8.65 -11.60 -1.81
CA THR A 32 9.24 -10.59 -0.93
C THR A 32 8.18 -9.64 -0.39
N VAL A 33 7.26 -9.17 -1.25
CA VAL A 33 6.13 -8.33 -0.82
C VAL A 33 5.24 -9.08 0.17
N GLN A 34 4.87 -10.33 -0.10
CA GLN A 34 4.07 -11.15 0.82
C GLN A 34 4.73 -11.28 2.20
N ASN A 35 6.06 -11.48 2.25
CA ASN A 35 6.79 -11.55 3.51
C ASN A 35 6.72 -10.20 4.26
N HIS A 36 6.88 -9.07 3.55
CA HIS A 36 6.69 -7.74 4.16
C HIS A 36 5.27 -7.56 4.68
N VAL A 37 4.24 -7.95 3.93
CA VAL A 37 2.83 -7.86 4.36
C VAL A 37 2.60 -8.66 5.65
N SER A 38 3.07 -9.90 5.72
CA SER A 38 2.94 -10.72 6.93
C SER A 38 3.62 -10.08 8.14
N ASN A 39 4.82 -9.52 7.95
CA ASN A 39 5.55 -8.84 9.02
C ASN A 39 4.84 -7.55 9.47
N ILE A 40 4.29 -6.78 8.51
CA ILE A 40 3.50 -5.59 8.78
C ILE A 40 2.29 -5.96 9.62
N TYR A 41 1.53 -7.00 9.23
CA TYR A 41 0.35 -7.45 9.97
C TYR A 41 0.70 -7.83 11.41
N GLY A 42 1.75 -8.63 11.59
CA GLY A 42 2.23 -8.98 12.93
C GLY A 42 2.68 -7.76 13.75
N LYS A 43 3.33 -6.78 13.15
CA LYS A 43 3.80 -5.56 13.83
C LYS A 43 2.67 -4.58 14.17
N LEU A 44 1.61 -4.55 13.36
CA LEU A 44 0.46 -3.67 13.53
C LEU A 44 -0.67 -4.32 14.36
N GLY A 45 -0.64 -5.63 14.54
CA GLY A 45 -1.70 -6.38 15.21
C GLY A 45 -3.00 -6.43 14.39
N VAL A 46 -2.90 -6.39 13.06
CA VAL A 46 -4.04 -6.43 12.14
C VAL A 46 -4.09 -7.78 11.42
N ALA A 47 -5.27 -8.20 10.99
CA ALA A 47 -5.49 -9.49 10.35
C ALA A 47 -5.74 -9.39 8.85
N SER A 48 -6.02 -8.18 8.34
CA SER A 48 -6.47 -8.00 6.95
C SER A 48 -5.82 -6.81 6.25
N ARG A 49 -5.86 -6.87 4.92
CA ARG A 49 -5.42 -5.78 4.05
C ARG A 49 -6.20 -4.50 4.32
N THR A 50 -7.50 -4.62 4.54
CA THR A 50 -8.38 -3.49 4.83
C THR A 50 -8.01 -2.84 6.16
N GLU A 51 -7.76 -3.63 7.20
CA GLU A 51 -7.31 -3.10 8.49
C GLU A 51 -5.94 -2.42 8.40
N ALA A 52 -4.99 -2.99 7.65
CA ALA A 52 -3.69 -2.38 7.40
C ALA A 52 -3.82 -1.06 6.63
N ALA A 53 -4.68 -1.01 5.61
CA ALA A 53 -4.95 0.22 4.86
C ALA A 53 -5.57 1.31 5.75
N LEU A 54 -6.56 0.95 6.57
CA LEU A 54 -7.17 1.86 7.54
C LEU A 54 -6.15 2.36 8.58
N TYR A 55 -5.24 1.50 9.04
CA TYR A 55 -4.13 1.90 9.90
C TYR A 55 -3.29 3.00 9.22
N ALA A 56 -2.86 2.77 7.97
CA ALA A 56 -2.02 3.73 7.25
C ALA A 56 -2.71 5.10 7.09
N ILE A 57 -4.01 5.10 6.79
CA ILE A 57 -4.83 6.32 6.66
C ILE A 57 -4.94 7.05 8.01
N ARG A 58 -5.32 6.34 9.09
CA ARG A 58 -5.46 6.94 10.43
C ARG A 58 -4.17 7.55 10.96
N HIS A 59 -3.03 6.99 10.58
CA HIS A 59 -1.72 7.47 10.99
C HIS A 59 -1.08 8.46 9.99
N GLY A 60 -1.82 8.89 8.96
CA GLY A 60 -1.34 9.88 7.99
C GLY A 60 -0.19 9.40 7.11
N LEU A 61 0.02 8.08 7.02
CA LEU A 61 1.09 7.48 6.21
C LEU A 61 0.76 7.52 4.71
N VAL A 62 -0.52 7.67 4.36
CA VAL A 62 -0.99 7.81 2.99
C VAL A 62 -1.95 8.98 2.91
N GLN A 63 -1.68 9.89 1.98
CA GLN A 63 -2.65 10.84 1.50
C GLN A 63 -3.51 10.11 0.46
N VAL A 64 -4.73 9.75 0.83
CA VAL A 64 -5.72 9.29 -0.14
C VAL A 64 -6.21 10.55 -0.84
N SER A 65 -5.57 10.91 -1.95
CA SER A 65 -6.21 11.83 -2.89
C SER A 65 -7.47 11.12 -3.38
N PRO A 66 -8.68 11.69 -3.21
CA PRO A 66 -9.88 11.08 -3.76
C PRO A 66 -9.72 11.06 -5.28
N ALA A 67 -9.45 9.89 -5.85
CA ALA A 67 -9.34 9.73 -7.28
C ALA A 67 -10.72 9.99 -7.90
N GLY A 68 -10.81 11.03 -8.73
CA GLY A 68 -12.02 11.34 -9.49
C GLY A 68 -12.06 12.72 -10.13
N ASP A 69 -10.99 13.16 -10.83
CA ASP A 69 -11.12 14.21 -11.85
C ASP A 69 -9.94 14.14 -12.86
N GLU A 70 -9.65 12.94 -13.38
CA GLU A 70 -9.05 12.83 -14.71
C GLU A 70 -10.22 12.73 -15.69
N ARG A 71 -10.85 13.88 -15.95
CA ARG A 71 -11.53 14.10 -17.22
C ARG A 71 -10.44 14.02 -18.28
N ASP A 72 -10.25 12.84 -18.86
CA ASP A 72 -9.79 12.72 -20.23
C ASP A 72 -10.83 13.47 -21.08
N GLU A 73 -10.58 14.77 -21.29
CA GLU A 73 -11.24 15.53 -22.34
C GLU A 73 -10.98 14.82 -23.67
N PRO A 74 -12.01 14.59 -24.51
CA PRO A 74 -11.75 14.22 -25.89
C PRO A 74 -11.01 15.40 -26.52
N ARG A 75 -9.75 15.18 -26.90
CA ARG A 75 -9.05 16.13 -27.78
C ARG A 75 -9.67 16.00 -29.17
N ASP A 76 -10.26 17.10 -29.63
CA ASP A 76 -10.76 17.32 -31.00
C ASP A 76 -9.76 16.89 -32.09
#